data_AF-A0A6H0HB84-F1
#
_entry.id   AF-A0A6H0HB84-F1
#
_cell.length_a   1.000
_cell.length_b   1.000
_cell.length_c   1.000
_cell.angle_alpha   90.00
_cell.angle_beta   90.00
_cell.angle_gamma   90.00
#
_symmetry.space_group_name_H-M   'P 1'
#
loop_
_entity.id
_entity.type
_entity.pdbx_description
1 polymer ?
#
loop_
_entity_poly.entity_id
_entity_poly.type
_entity_poly.pdbx_seq_one_letter_code
_entity_poly.pdbx_strand_id
1 'polypeptide(L)' 'MLKLYDMQKNYAPLLANLGLIYMKKENYKGAKEYMVTVISLDQNNIFYIYNLAVILE' A
#
# COMPACT_ATOMS: atom_id res chain seq x y z
N MET A 1 -8.83 -19.49 11.42
CA MET A 1 -9.42 -18.56 10.43
C MET A 1 -9.22 -17.09 10.83
N LEU A 2 -9.63 -16.65 12.04
CA LEU A 2 -9.47 -15.25 12.51
C LEU A 2 -8.01 -14.74 12.53
N LYS A 3 -7.05 -15.52 13.03
CA LYS A 3 -5.63 -15.12 13.08
C LYS A 3 -5.00 -14.85 11.69
N LEU A 4 -5.44 -15.59 10.67
CA LEU A 4 -5.00 -15.40 9.29
C LEU A 4 -5.57 -14.09 8.71
N TYR A 5 -6.82 -13.76 9.06
CA TYR A 5 -7.45 -12.50 8.68
C TYR A 5 -6.77 -11.29 9.35
N ASP A 6 -6.42 -11.39 10.64
CA ASP A 6 -5.72 -10.30 11.35
C ASP A 6 -4.29 -10.09 10.84
N MET A 7 -3.57 -11.16 10.48
CA MET A 7 -2.25 -11.04 9.86
C MET A 7 -2.33 -10.36 8.48
N GLN A 8 -3.34 -10.67 7.67
CA GLN A 8 -3.56 -10.01 6.38
C GLN A 8 -3.94 -8.53 6.56
N LYS A 9 -4.76 -8.19 7.56
CA LYS A 9 -5.07 -6.79 7.88
C LYS A 9 -3.85 -6.01 8.36
N ASN A 10 -2.96 -6.63 9.15
CA ASN A 10 -1.69 -6.01 9.54
C ASN A 10 -0.67 -5.96 8.39
N TYR A 11 -0.87 -6.74 7.33
CA TYR A 11 0.01 -6.75 6.16
C TYR A 11 -0.21 -5.52 5.25
N ALA A 12 -1.45 -5.04 5.11
CA ALA A 12 -1.77 -3.90 4.24
C ALA A 12 -1.11 -2.58 4.70
N PRO A 13 -1.20 -2.14 5.97
CA PRO A 13 -0.49 -0.95 6.45
C PRO A 13 1.03 -1.06 6.34
N LEU A 14 1.59 -2.26 6.54
CA LEU A 14 3.03 -2.51 6.39
C LEU A 14 3.49 -2.30 4.95
N LEU A 15 2.78 -2.89 3.98
CA LEU A 15 3.06 -2.71 2.56
C LEU A 15 2.86 -1.25 2.13
N ALA A 16 1.86 -0.56 2.68
CA ALA A 16 1.63 0.85 2.36
C ALA A 16 2.82 1.72 2.80
N ASN A 17 3.34 1.46 4.01
CA ASN A 17 4.54 2.12 4.51
C ASN A 17 5.79 1.81 3.66
N LEU A 18 5.93 0.58 3.16
CA LEU A 18 6.98 0.26 2.19
C LEU A 18 6.82 1.09 0.92
N GLY A 19 5.60 1.19 0.36
CA GLY A 19 5.32 2.07 -0.78
C GLY A 19 5.76 3.52 -0.54
N LEU A 20 5.43 4.08 0.62
CA LEU A 20 5.85 5.44 1.01
C LEU A 20 7.37 5.58 1.18
N ILE A 21 8.06 4.56 1.71
CA ILE A 21 9.53 4.56 1.81
C ILE A 21 10.16 4.58 0.41
N TYR A 22 9.62 3.81 -0.53
CA TYR A 22 10.11 3.80 -1.91
C TYR A 22 9.82 5.13 -2.62
N MET A 23 8.67 5.75 -2.36
CA MET A 23 8.34 7.09 -2.85
C MET A 23 9.36 8.13 -2.35
N LYS A 24 9.70 8.10 -1.05
CA LYS A 24 10.74 8.98 -0.47
C LYS A 24 12.14 8.74 -1.05
N LYS A 25 12.40 7.56 -1.59
CA LYS A 25 13.63 7.21 -2.31
C LYS A 25 13.55 7.54 -3.81
N GLU A 26 12.51 8.24 -4.24
CA GLU A 26 12.22 8.56 -5.65
C GLU A 26 12.09 7.31 -6.54
N ASN A 27 11.91 6.13 -5.93
CA ASN A 27 11.63 4.89 -6.65
C ASN A 27 10.12 4.74 -6.83
N TYR A 28 9.56 5.56 -7.73
CA TYR A 28 8.13 5.60 -8.01
C TYR A 28 7.58 4.27 -8.55
N LYS A 29 8.40 3.52 -9.31
CA LYS A 29 8.04 2.20 -9.79
C LYS A 29 7.77 1.24 -8.63
N GLY A 30 8.71 1.12 -7.69
CA GLY A 30 8.55 0.29 -6.51
C GLY A 30 7.43 0.79 -5.59
N ALA A 31 7.31 2.11 -5.43
CA ALA A 31 6.23 2.72 -4.66
C ALA A 31 4.85 2.32 -5.20
N LYS A 32 4.67 2.40 -6.52
CA LYS A 32 3.45 2.00 -7.23
C LYS A 32 3.16 0.51 -7.03
N GLU A 33 4.15 -0.37 -7.20
CA GLU A 33 3.98 -1.82 -7.04
C GLU A 33 3.43 -2.18 -5.64
N TYR A 34 3.99 -1.59 -4.59
CA TYR A 34 3.49 -1.79 -3.22
C TYR A 34 2.10 -1.20 -3.02
N MET A 35 1.83 0.02 -3.51
CA MET A 35 0.53 0.67 -3.29
C MET A 35 -0.61 -0.03 -4.04
N VAL A 36 -0.37 -0.52 -5.26
CA VAL A 36 -1.33 -1.36 -6.02
C VAL A 36 -1.63 -2.65 -5.28
N THR A 37 -0.61 -3.29 -4.69
CA THR A 37 -0.78 -4.51 -3.89
C THR A 37 -1.65 -4.25 -2.66
N VAL A 38 -1.52 -3.09 -2.03
CA VAL A 38 -2.33 -2.76 -0.86
C VAL A 38 -3.78 -2.45 -1.21
N ILE A 39 -4.03 -1.79 -2.34
CA ILE A 39 -5.39 -1.51 -2.83
C ILE A 39 -6.13 -2.81 -3.14
N SER A 40 -5.45 -3.87 -3.62
CA SER A 40 -6.10 -5.16 -3.85
C SER A 40 -6.53 -5.87 -2.55
N LEU A 41 -5.95 -5.50 -1.41
CA LEU A 41 -6.30 -6.03 -0.08
C LEU A 41 -7.44 -5.24 0.57
N ASP A 42 -7.51 -3.92 0.33
CA ASP A 42 -8.56 -3.04 0.85
C ASP A 42 -8.87 -1.91 -0.15
N GLN A 43 -9.71 -2.24 -1.13
CA GLN A 43 -10.04 -1.37 -2.26
C GLN A 43 -10.81 -0.11 -1.89
N ASN A 44 -11.40 -0.05 -0.69
CA ASN A 44 -12.22 1.08 -0.25
C ASN A 44 -11.43 2.02 0.69
N ASN A 45 -10.16 1.74 0.94
CA ASN A 45 -9.35 2.54 1.82
C ASN A 45 -8.85 3.82 1.12
N ILE A 46 -9.43 4.94 1.52
CA ILE A 46 -9.13 6.25 0.93
C ILE A 46 -7.64 6.60 1.06
N PHE A 47 -6.97 6.17 2.14
CA PHE A 47 -5.54 6.43 2.33
C PHE A 47 -4.69 5.75 1.25
N TYR A 48 -4.99 4.52 0.86
CA TYR A 48 -4.22 3.81 -0.16
C TYR A 48 -4.48 4.39 -1.57
N ILE A 49 -5.73 4.75 -1.86
CA ILE A 49 -6.12 5.37 -3.13
C ILE A 49 -5.43 6.73 -3.28
N TYR A 50 -5.47 7.57 -2.24
CA TYR A 50 -4.84 8.88 -2.25
C TYR A 50 -3.33 8.79 -2.49
N ASN A 51 -2.63 7.91 -1.76
CA ASN A 51 -1.19 7.78 -1.93
C ASN A 51 -0.81 7.19 -3.30
N LEU A 52 -1.63 6.32 -3.89
CA LEU A 52 -1.39 5.89 -5.28
C LEU A 52 -1.53 7.06 -6.25
N ALA A 53 -2.51 7.94 -6.08
CA ALA A 53 -2.66 9.13 -6.91
C ALA A 53 -1.42 10.03 -6.82
N VAL A 54 -0.93 10.28 -5.60
CA VAL A 54 0.31 11.07 -5.36
C VAL A 54 1.55 10.42 -5.98
N ILE A 55 1.65 9.09 -5.99
CA ILE A 55 2.77 8.38 -6.61
C ILE A 55 2.76 8.47 -8.15
N LEU A 56 1.60 8.69 -8.75
CA LEU A 56 1.40 8.70 -10.20
C LEU A 56 1.40 10.11 -10.82
N GLU A 57 1.34 11.15 -9.99
CA GLU A 57 1.53 12.55 -10.38
C GLU A 57 3.01 12.88 -10.61
#